data_AF-A0A6V7YCR6-F1
#
_entry.id   AF-A0A6V7YCR6-F1
#
_cell.length_a   1.000
_cell.length_b   1.000
_cell.length_c   1.000
_cell.angle_alpha   90.00
_cell.angle_beta   90.00
_cell.angle_gamma   90.00
#
_symmetry.space_group_name_H-M   'P 1'
#
loop_
_entity.id
_entity.type
_entity.pdbx_description
1 polymer ?
#
loop_
_entity_poly.entity_id
_entity_poly.type
_entity_poly.pdbx_seq_one_letter_code
_entity_poly.pdbx_strand_id
1 'polypeptide(L)'
;MMFLQAMLFMLPNWLWNALNQQSGIEFIKFIEESSRLKTLELSNPERPTLLHELQEKIAEAILNRQAYFRRRMAGCRFGQSMGSYVSWLYVFIKALYLLNVTGQFFILNSFIGSTYRWWGIDVLNALLAGENWQDSPIFPRLTLCDVPIRRLGDTPRYTLQCHLRINTYNEKIYLFIWWGFLLVSILTFFNFWYYLLVLICLPCTQENSVRHLLKQ
;
A
#
# COMPACT_ATOMS: atom_id res chain seq x y z
N MET A 1 -18.84 -4.94 -0.12
CA MET A 1 -17.84 -3.98 -0.64
C MET A 1 -16.57 -3.99 0.19
N MET A 2 -16.61 -3.61 1.47
CA MET A 2 -15.41 -3.53 2.34
C MET A 2 -14.52 -4.79 2.34
N PHE A 3 -15.12 -5.98 2.33
CA PHE A 3 -14.39 -7.24 2.23
C PHE A 3 -13.58 -7.37 0.93
N LEU A 4 -14.16 -6.98 -0.21
CA LEU A 4 -13.47 -6.96 -1.50
C LEU A 4 -12.31 -5.96 -1.46
N GLN A 5 -12.51 -4.77 -0.87
CA GLN A 5 -11.45 -3.78 -0.71
C GLN A 5 -10.28 -4.34 0.11
N ALA A 6 -10.56 -5.05 1.21
CA ALA A 6 -9.55 -5.71 2.02
C ALA A 6 -8.76 -6.78 1.24
N MET A 7 -9.44 -7.59 0.42
CA MET A 7 -8.78 -8.56 -0.46
C MET A 7 -7.86 -7.88 -1.47
N LEU A 8 -8.30 -6.78 -2.08
CA LEU A 8 -7.48 -6.03 -3.03
C LEU A 8 -6.21 -5.44 -2.38
N PHE A 9 -6.25 -5.06 -1.11
CA PHE A 9 -5.05 -4.60 -0.39
C PHE A 9 -3.99 -5.70 -0.17
N MET A 10 -4.38 -6.97 -0.19
CA MET A 10 -3.44 -8.09 -0.07
C MET A 10 -2.70 -8.40 -1.38
N LEU A 11 -3.24 -7.95 -2.53
CA LEU A 11 -2.72 -8.29 -3.86
C LEU A 11 -1.26 -7.85 -4.06
N PRO A 12 -0.82 -6.62 -3.72
CA PRO A 12 0.56 -6.21 -3.95
C PRO A 12 1.56 -7.00 -3.09
N ASN A 13 1.18 -7.40 -1.87
CA ASN A 13 1.99 -8.26 -1.01
C ASN A 13 2.18 -9.66 -1.60
N TRP A 14 1.09 -10.25 -2.08
CA TRP A 14 1.14 -11.54 -2.75
C TRP A 14 2.02 -11.49 -4.00
N LEU A 15 1.85 -10.44 -4.82
CA LEU A 15 2.62 -10.24 -6.04
C LEU A 15 4.12 -10.05 -5.75
N TRP A 16 4.48 -9.31 -4.70
CA TRP A 16 5.87 -9.19 -4.26
C TRP A 16 6.47 -10.54 -3.91
N ASN A 17 5.79 -11.36 -3.11
CA ASN A 17 6.30 -12.67 -2.71
C ASN A 17 6.46 -13.61 -3.91
N ALA A 18 5.51 -13.61 -4.84
CA ALA A 18 5.58 -14.42 -6.05
C ALA A 18 6.73 -14.01 -6.98
N LEU A 19 6.92 -12.71 -7.22
CA LEU A 19 7.95 -12.21 -8.14
C LEU A 19 9.36 -12.17 -7.51
N ASN A 20 9.45 -12.01 -6.19
CA ASN A 20 10.73 -12.07 -5.48
C ASN A 20 11.35 -13.48 -5.55
N GLN A 21 10.54 -14.54 -5.47
CA GLN A 21 11.01 -15.93 -5.63
C GLN A 21 11.63 -16.20 -7.01
N GLN A 22 11.15 -15.52 -8.05
CA GLN A 22 11.69 -15.66 -9.42
C GLN A 22 13.00 -14.92 -9.65
N SER A 23 13.42 -14.06 -8.71
CA SER A 23 14.60 -13.19 -8.86
C SER A 23 15.93 -13.94 -8.67
N GLY A 24 15.90 -15.25 -8.40
CA GLY A 24 17.09 -16.12 -8.29
C GLY A 24 17.90 -15.95 -7.00
N ILE A 25 17.73 -14.83 -6.29
CA ILE A 25 18.33 -14.56 -4.98
C ILE A 25 17.17 -14.32 -4.01
N GLU A 26 16.89 -15.28 -3.12
CA GLU A 26 15.89 -15.10 -2.06
C GLU A 26 16.40 -14.09 -1.03
N PHE A 27 16.18 -12.80 -1.30
CA PHE A 27 16.64 -11.69 -0.47
C PHE A 27 16.16 -11.80 0.99
N ILE A 28 14.96 -12.36 1.20
CA ILE A 28 14.40 -12.59 2.54
C ILE A 28 15.22 -13.63 3.31
N LYS A 29 15.53 -14.78 2.68
CA LYS A 29 16.34 -15.83 3.31
C LYS A 29 17.76 -15.34 3.57
N PHE A 30 18.33 -14.57 2.65
CA PHE A 30 19.64 -13.95 2.85
C PHE A 30 19.67 -13.00 4.06
N ILE A 31 18.66 -12.14 4.21
CA ILE A 31 18.54 -11.27 5.40
C ILE A 31 18.39 -12.11 6.66
N GLU A 32 17.55 -13.15 6.63
CA GLU A 32 17.33 -14.04 7.77
C GLU A 32 18.62 -14.76 8.18
N GLU A 33 19.34 -15.36 7.25
CA GLU A 33 20.64 -16.00 7.46
C GLU A 33 21.67 -15.01 8.03
N SER A 34 21.74 -13.79 7.48
CA SER A 34 22.65 -12.75 7.97
C SER A 34 22.30 -12.27 9.39
N SER A 35 21.02 -12.18 9.73
CA SER A 35 20.54 -11.83 11.07
C SER A 35 20.83 -12.95 12.07
N ARG A 36 20.64 -14.21 11.65
CA ARG A 36 20.96 -15.40 12.47
C ARG A 36 22.44 -15.46 12.80
N LEU A 37 23.33 -15.18 11.85
CA LEU A 37 24.77 -15.09 12.10
C LEU A 37 25.14 -14.06 13.18
N LYS A 38 24.41 -12.94 13.26
CA LYS A 38 24.65 -11.90 14.27
C LYS A 38 24.26 -12.36 15.68
N THR A 39 23.24 -13.20 15.78
CA THR A 39 22.75 -13.74 17.05
C THR A 39 23.50 -14.98 17.54
N LEU A 40 24.24 -15.67 16.67
CA LEU A 40 25.00 -16.86 17.05
C LEU A 40 26.27 -16.51 17.84
N GLU A 41 26.45 -17.15 19.00
CA GLU A 41 27.66 -17.03 19.80
C GLU A 41 28.92 -17.50 19.04
N LEU A 42 30.06 -16.92 19.39
CA LEU A 42 31.34 -17.16 18.72
C LEU A 42 31.84 -18.61 18.89
N SER A 43 31.34 -19.32 19.90
CA SER A 43 31.67 -20.71 20.23
C SER A 43 30.84 -21.75 19.46
N ASN A 44 29.85 -21.32 18.66
CA ASN A 44 28.95 -22.25 17.98
C ASN A 44 29.63 -22.85 16.73
N PRO A 45 29.69 -24.20 16.59
CA PRO A 45 30.33 -24.86 15.45
C PRO A 45 29.65 -24.59 14.10
N GLU A 46 28.39 -24.13 14.07
CA GLU A 46 27.66 -23.79 12.84
C GLU A 46 28.03 -22.42 12.26
N ARG A 47 28.69 -21.57 13.04
CA ARG A 47 29.08 -20.21 12.63
C ARG A 47 30.05 -20.17 11.44
N PRO A 48 31.17 -20.94 11.41
CA PRO A 48 32.11 -20.90 10.29
C PRO A 48 31.50 -21.45 8.98
N THR A 49 30.63 -22.46 9.06
CA THR A 49 29.97 -23.03 7.87
C THR A 49 28.96 -22.06 7.26
N LEU A 50 28.11 -21.43 8.08
CA LEU A 50 27.19 -20.39 7.64
C LEU A 50 27.91 -19.16 7.07
N LEU A 51 29.06 -18.78 7.65
CA LEU A 51 29.88 -17.70 7.11
C LEU A 51 30.44 -18.03 5.72
N HIS A 52 30.90 -19.26 5.50
CA HIS A 52 31.40 -19.67 4.19
C HIS A 52 30.26 -19.69 3.15
N GLU A 53 29.10 -20.23 3.50
CA GLU A 53 27.93 -20.26 2.61
C GLU A 53 27.46 -18.85 2.23
N LEU A 54 27.42 -17.92 3.19
CA LEU A 54 27.06 -16.52 2.91
C LEU A 54 28.14 -15.80 2.10
N GLN A 55 29.42 -16.05 2.34
CA GLN A 55 30.51 -15.49 1.53
C GLN A 55 30.41 -15.95 0.08
N GLU A 56 30.12 -17.23 -0.16
CA GLU A 56 29.95 -17.79 -1.49
C GLU A 56 28.73 -17.18 -2.21
N LYS A 57 27.57 -17.12 -1.53
CA LYS A 57 26.35 -16.44 -2.06
C LYS A 57 26.61 -14.97 -2.40
N ILE A 58 27.38 -14.25 -1.56
CA ILE A 58 27.75 -12.85 -1.81
C ILE A 58 28.73 -12.75 -2.97
N ALA A 59 29.73 -13.62 -3.05
CA ALA A 59 30.72 -13.63 -4.11
C ALA A 59 30.08 -13.88 -5.47
N GLU A 60 29.15 -14.84 -5.57
CA GLU A 60 28.35 -15.08 -6.77
C GLU A 60 27.52 -13.85 -7.16
N ALA A 61 26.86 -13.22 -6.18
CA ALA A 61 26.08 -12.01 -6.42
C ALA A 61 26.96 -10.82 -6.89
N ILE A 62 28.19 -10.68 -6.38
CA ILE A 62 29.14 -9.63 -6.77
C ILE A 62 29.78 -9.90 -8.13
N LEU A 63 30.19 -11.14 -8.42
CA LEU A 63 30.79 -11.52 -9.69
C LEU A 63 29.81 -11.31 -10.85
N ASN A 64 28.55 -11.70 -10.64
CA ASN A 64 27.48 -11.45 -11.59
C ASN A 64 27.19 -9.94 -11.77
N ARG A 65 27.46 -9.12 -10.73
CA ARG A 65 27.36 -7.65 -10.77
C ARG A 65 28.50 -6.99 -11.55
N GLN A 66 29.73 -7.49 -11.46
CA GLN A 66 30.91 -6.89 -12.12
C GLN A 66 30.91 -7.04 -13.65
N ALA A 67 30.35 -8.13 -14.19
CA ALA A 67 30.28 -8.36 -15.65
C ALA A 67 29.45 -7.29 -16.40
N TYR A 68 28.44 -6.71 -15.75
CA TYR A 68 27.50 -5.75 -16.37
C TYR A 68 27.93 -4.29 -16.24
N PHE A 69 28.78 -3.93 -15.26
CA PHE A 69 29.19 -2.54 -14.98
C PHE A 69 30.15 -1.95 -16.04
N ARG A 70 30.66 -2.77 -16.97
CA ARG A 70 31.70 -2.37 -17.94
C ARG A 70 31.16 -1.66 -19.21
N ARG A 71 29.85 -1.48 -19.38
CA ARG A 71 29.30 -0.71 -20.52
C ARG A 71 28.93 0.72 -20.09
N ARG A 72 29.79 1.65 -20.49
CA ARG A 72 29.74 3.08 -20.20
C ARG A 72 29.13 3.86 -21.36
N MET A 73 28.12 4.68 -21.11
CA MET A 73 27.98 6.01 -21.74
C MET A 73 26.91 6.88 -21.07
N ALA A 74 27.26 8.17 -20.97
CA ALA A 74 26.54 9.42 -20.73
C ALA A 74 25.09 9.44 -20.19
N GLY A 75 24.89 10.22 -19.12
CA GLY A 75 23.71 11.08 -18.98
C GLY A 75 22.65 10.66 -17.96
N CYS A 76 22.05 9.48 -18.11
CA CYS A 76 21.04 8.98 -17.18
C CYS A 76 21.22 7.47 -16.97
N ARG A 77 21.41 7.06 -15.71
CA ARG A 77 21.83 5.71 -15.30
C ARG A 77 20.68 4.70 -15.36
N PHE A 78 20.28 4.25 -16.55
CA PHE A 78 19.46 3.04 -16.68
C PHE A 78 20.38 1.83 -16.85
N GLY A 79 20.96 1.35 -15.75
CA GLY A 79 21.86 0.19 -15.74
C GLY A 79 21.09 -1.11 -15.59
N GLN A 80 21.02 -1.91 -16.66
CA GLN A 80 20.61 -3.32 -16.58
C GLN A 80 21.58 -4.07 -15.66
N SER A 81 21.07 -4.63 -14.57
CA SER A 81 21.77 -5.49 -13.62
C SER A 81 20.69 -6.32 -12.93
N MET A 82 20.98 -7.57 -12.54
CA MET A 82 20.04 -8.38 -11.76
C MET A 82 19.61 -7.67 -10.44
N GLY A 83 20.50 -6.88 -9.84
CA GLY A 83 20.14 -6.00 -8.70
C GLY A 83 19.30 -4.78 -9.09
N SER A 84 19.42 -4.31 -10.34
CA SER A 84 18.53 -3.28 -10.89
C SER A 84 17.12 -3.84 -11.11
N TYR A 85 16.98 -5.09 -11.58
CA TYR A 85 15.66 -5.73 -11.74
C TYR A 85 14.90 -5.81 -10.41
N VAL A 86 15.52 -6.32 -9.34
CA VAL A 86 14.89 -6.40 -8.01
C VAL A 86 14.56 -5.01 -7.46
N SER A 87 15.44 -4.03 -7.67
CA SER A 87 15.21 -2.65 -7.23
C SER A 87 14.04 -1.98 -7.98
N TRP A 88 13.95 -2.19 -9.30
CA TRP A 88 12.83 -1.73 -10.12
C TRP A 88 11.55 -2.44 -9.78
N LEU A 89 11.59 -3.76 -9.53
CA LEU A 89 10.47 -4.55 -9.08
C LEU A 89 9.93 -4.04 -7.74
N TYR A 90 10.81 -3.70 -6.79
CA TYR A 90 10.41 -3.13 -5.51
C TYR A 90 9.68 -1.79 -5.66
N VAL A 91 10.23 -0.88 -6.47
CA VAL A 91 9.57 0.41 -6.75
C VAL A 91 8.26 0.21 -7.53
N PHE A 92 8.20 -0.77 -8.43
CA PHE A 92 6.97 -1.13 -9.13
C PHE A 92 5.88 -1.66 -8.18
N ILE A 93 6.22 -2.52 -7.23
CA ILE A 93 5.28 -2.96 -6.17
C ILE A 93 4.81 -1.76 -5.34
N LYS A 94 5.71 -0.84 -4.99
CA LYS A 94 5.33 0.40 -4.27
C LYS A 94 4.38 1.28 -5.11
N ALA A 95 4.57 1.35 -6.42
CA ALA A 95 3.63 2.02 -7.33
C ALA A 95 2.27 1.31 -7.34
N LEU A 96 2.24 -0.03 -7.35
CA LEU A 96 0.99 -0.79 -7.24
C LEU A 96 0.27 -0.54 -5.91
N TYR A 97 0.98 -0.39 -4.81
CA TYR A 97 0.38 0.04 -3.53
C TYR A 97 -0.28 1.41 -3.64
N LEU A 98 0.38 2.37 -4.27
CA LEU A 98 -0.15 3.72 -4.48
C LEU A 98 -1.39 3.71 -5.40
N LEU A 99 -1.35 2.94 -6.49
CA LEU A 99 -2.50 2.78 -7.38
C LEU A 99 -3.67 2.08 -6.67
N ASN A 100 -3.39 1.08 -5.84
CA ASN A 100 -4.40 0.37 -5.09
C ASN A 100 -5.11 1.29 -4.10
N VAL A 101 -4.38 1.98 -3.22
CA VAL A 101 -5.00 2.89 -2.23
C VAL A 101 -5.78 4.02 -2.92
N THR A 102 -5.25 4.55 -4.03
CA THR A 102 -5.92 5.58 -4.82
C THR A 102 -7.22 5.05 -5.44
N GLY A 103 -7.17 3.87 -6.07
CA GLY A 103 -8.36 3.21 -6.63
C GLY A 103 -9.41 2.87 -5.58
N GLN A 104 -9.00 2.40 -4.41
CA GLN A 104 -9.91 2.13 -3.29
C GLN A 104 -10.59 3.40 -2.78
N PHE A 105 -9.84 4.50 -2.70
CA PHE A 105 -10.40 5.80 -2.33
C PHE A 105 -11.43 6.30 -3.35
N PHE A 106 -11.19 6.09 -4.65
CA PHE A 106 -12.17 6.40 -5.70
C PHE A 106 -13.44 5.53 -5.59
N ILE A 107 -13.29 4.22 -5.36
CA ILE A 107 -14.44 3.31 -5.15
C ILE A 107 -15.25 3.75 -3.93
N LEU A 108 -14.58 4.11 -2.84
CA LEU A 108 -15.23 4.62 -1.63
C LEU A 108 -16.04 5.90 -1.90
N ASN A 109 -15.43 6.88 -2.59
CA ASN A 109 -16.12 8.12 -2.96
C ASN A 109 -17.31 7.87 -3.89
N SER A 110 -17.16 6.97 -4.86
CA SER A 110 -18.26 6.58 -5.75
C SER A 110 -19.42 5.92 -5.01
N PHE A 111 -19.14 5.19 -3.93
CA PHE A 111 -20.17 4.54 -3.12
C PHE A 111 -20.91 5.53 -2.21
N ILE A 112 -20.19 6.51 -1.64
CA ILE A 112 -20.79 7.55 -0.79
C ILE A 112 -21.69 8.47 -1.61
N GLY A 113 -21.28 8.87 -2.81
CA GLY A 113 -22.17 9.61 -3.71
C GLY A 113 -21.43 10.23 -4.89
N SER A 114 -22.00 10.08 -6.09
CA SER A 114 -21.33 10.49 -7.35
C SER A 114 -21.04 12.00 -7.46
N THR A 115 -21.77 12.84 -6.71
CA THR A 115 -21.70 14.31 -6.83
C THR A 115 -20.55 14.92 -6.03
N TYR A 116 -20.07 14.26 -4.96
CA TYR A 116 -19.12 14.85 -4.01
C TYR A 116 -17.79 14.09 -4.01
N ARG A 117 -16.78 14.62 -4.71
CA ARG A 117 -15.44 14.02 -4.77
C ARG A 117 -14.66 14.13 -3.44
N TRP A 118 -15.02 15.10 -2.60
CA TRP A 118 -14.33 15.45 -1.35
C TRP A 118 -15.29 15.51 -0.15
N TRP A 119 -16.22 14.57 -0.10
CA TRP A 119 -17.28 14.55 0.91
C TRP A 119 -16.80 14.73 2.36
N GLY A 120 -15.67 14.11 2.75
CA GLY A 120 -15.15 14.25 4.12
C GLY A 120 -14.68 15.67 4.48
N ILE A 121 -14.17 16.43 3.51
CA ILE A 121 -13.77 17.84 3.71
C ILE A 121 -15.03 18.71 3.80
N ASP A 122 -16.02 18.47 2.95
CA ASP A 122 -17.28 19.21 2.97
C ASP A 122 -18.00 19.05 4.32
N VAL A 123 -18.02 17.82 4.86
CA VAL A 123 -18.58 17.54 6.19
C VAL A 123 -17.80 18.25 7.30
N LEU A 124 -16.46 18.26 7.22
CA LEU A 124 -15.63 18.98 8.20
C LEU A 124 -15.88 20.49 8.15
N ASN A 125 -15.99 21.07 6.96
CA ASN A 125 -16.29 22.49 6.78
C ASN A 125 -17.67 22.85 7.32
N ALA A 126 -18.69 22.03 7.06
CA ALA A 126 -20.04 22.24 7.59
C ALA A 126 -20.08 22.15 9.14
N LEU A 127 -19.33 21.21 9.71
CA LEU A 127 -19.13 21.09 11.16
C LEU A 127 -18.47 22.33 11.77
N LEU A 128 -17.41 22.85 11.12
CA LEU A 128 -16.70 24.05 11.56
C LEU A 128 -17.56 25.32 11.44
N ALA A 129 -18.40 25.39 10.41
CA ALA A 129 -19.35 26.48 10.20
C ALA A 129 -20.54 26.45 11.17
N GLY A 130 -20.70 25.38 11.95
CA GLY A 130 -21.84 25.19 12.84
C GLY A 130 -23.16 24.93 12.09
N GLU A 131 -23.09 24.57 10.81
CA GLU A 131 -24.27 24.23 10.02
C GLU A 131 -24.79 22.83 10.38
N ASN A 132 -26.11 22.67 10.32
CA ASN A 132 -26.78 21.39 10.51
C ASN A 132 -26.53 20.48 9.29
N TRP A 133 -25.36 19.87 9.21
CA TRP A 133 -24.98 18.87 8.20
C TRP A 133 -25.76 17.54 8.32
N GLN A 134 -26.68 17.47 9.29
CA GLN A 134 -27.40 16.28 9.70
C GLN A 134 -28.47 15.81 8.70
N ASP A 135 -28.91 16.70 7.81
CA ASP A 135 -29.91 16.43 6.77
C ASP A 135 -29.27 16.22 5.39
N SER A 136 -28.11 15.56 5.36
CA SER A 136 -27.48 15.22 4.08
C SER A 136 -28.37 14.25 3.29
N PRO A 137 -28.69 14.53 2.01
CA PRO A 137 -29.50 13.64 1.17
C PRO A 137 -28.81 12.30 0.88
N ILE A 138 -27.51 12.19 1.17
CA ILE A 138 -26.71 10.99 0.98
C ILE A 138 -27.09 9.90 1.98
N PHE A 139 -27.31 10.29 3.25
CA PHE A 139 -27.60 9.36 4.33
C PHE A 139 -28.90 9.77 5.07
N PRO A 140 -30.09 9.52 4.49
CA PRO A 140 -31.36 9.84 5.15
C PRO A 140 -31.54 9.02 6.42
N ARG A 141 -31.83 9.71 7.54
CA ARG A 141 -32.17 9.07 8.83
C ARG A 141 -33.65 8.76 8.96
N LEU A 142 -34.46 9.47 8.18
CA LEU A 142 -35.90 9.36 8.12
C LEU A 142 -36.29 9.08 6.68
N THR A 143 -37.17 8.10 6.48
CA THR A 143 -37.71 7.73 5.16
C THR A 143 -39.22 7.53 5.27
N LEU A 144 -39.94 7.73 4.17
CA LEU A 144 -41.37 7.43 4.09
C LEU A 144 -41.53 6.05 3.45
N CYS A 145 -42.24 5.16 4.13
CA CYS A 145 -42.51 3.80 3.66
C CYS A 145 -44.01 3.60 3.45
N ASP A 146 -44.38 3.16 2.25
CA ASP A 146 -45.76 2.78 1.92
C ASP A 146 -46.01 1.33 2.33
N VAL A 147 -46.89 1.14 3.31
CA VAL A 147 -47.29 -0.19 3.77
C VAL A 147 -48.68 -0.52 3.22
N PRO A 148 -48.82 -1.55 2.35
CA PRO A 148 -50.12 -2.01 1.90
C PRO A 148 -50.75 -2.90 2.98
N ILE A 149 -51.92 -2.52 3.48
CA ILE A 149 -52.68 -3.34 4.43
C ILE A 149 -53.75 -4.11 3.65
N ARG A 150 -53.72 -5.44 3.71
CA ARG A 150 -54.69 -6.28 3.01
C ARG A 150 -55.98 -6.40 3.83
N ARG A 151 -57.11 -5.94 3.28
CA ARG A 151 -58.46 -6.26 3.77
C ARG A 151 -59.22 -7.01 2.67
N LEU A 152 -60.27 -7.77 3.03
CA LEU A 152 -61.13 -8.40 2.03
C LEU A 152 -61.78 -7.31 1.16
N GLY A 153 -61.51 -7.32 -0.15
CA GLY A 153 -62.08 -6.40 -1.14
C GLY A 153 -61.18 -5.23 -1.56
N ASP A 154 -60.34 -4.69 -0.67
CA ASP A 154 -59.47 -3.54 -0.97
C ASP A 154 -58.14 -3.58 -0.20
N THR A 155 -57.08 -3.01 -0.79
CA THR A 155 -55.73 -2.96 -0.22
C THR A 155 -55.24 -1.50 -0.10
N PRO A 156 -55.75 -0.71 0.88
CA PRO A 156 -55.32 0.66 1.09
C PRO A 156 -53.83 0.74 1.46
N ARG A 157 -53.16 1.79 0.96
CA ARG A 157 -51.75 2.09 1.24
C ARG A 157 -51.66 3.21 2.26
N TYR A 158 -50.85 3.00 3.31
CA TYR A 158 -50.56 4.01 4.32
C TYR A 158 -49.09 4.40 4.27
N THR A 159 -48.80 5.69 4.26
CA THR A 159 -47.45 6.25 4.37
C THR A 159 -47.06 6.37 5.83
N LEU A 160 -45.99 5.68 6.25
CA LEU A 160 -45.44 5.79 7.61
C LEU A 160 -44.04 6.38 7.58
N GLN A 161 -43.67 7.14 8.62
CA GLN A 161 -42.31 7.62 8.81
C GLN A 161 -41.45 6.55 9.48
N CYS A 162 -40.42 6.08 8.78
CA CYS A 162 -39.49 5.07 9.26
C CYS A 162 -38.14 5.68 9.60
N HIS A 163 -37.63 5.40 10.80
CA HIS A 163 -36.32 5.85 11.26
C HIS A 163 -35.23 4.79 10.95
N LEU A 164 -34.29 5.13 10.07
CA LEU A 164 -33.18 4.26 9.65
C LEU A 164 -31.98 4.41 10.58
N ARG A 165 -32.04 3.74 11.74
CA ARG A 165 -30.93 3.75 12.71
C ARG A 165 -29.59 3.28 12.11
N ILE A 166 -29.63 2.31 11.19
CA ILE A 166 -28.44 1.78 10.51
C ILE A 166 -27.66 2.86 9.75
N ASN A 167 -28.38 3.84 9.19
CA ASN A 167 -27.76 4.84 8.34
C ASN A 167 -26.99 5.90 9.13
N THR A 168 -27.47 6.24 10.33
CA THR A 168 -26.74 7.08 11.28
C THR A 168 -25.40 6.45 11.68
N TYR A 169 -25.35 5.12 11.86
CA TYR A 169 -24.09 4.43 12.13
C TYR A 169 -23.16 4.44 10.92
N ASN A 170 -23.70 4.14 9.74
CA ASN A 170 -22.95 4.15 8.49
C ASN A 170 -22.31 5.52 8.23
N GLU A 171 -23.05 6.62 8.40
CA GLU A 171 -22.56 7.99 8.25
C GLU A 171 -21.26 8.22 9.04
N LYS A 172 -21.21 7.79 10.32
CA LYS A 172 -20.02 7.97 11.18
C LYS A 172 -18.87 7.02 10.81
N ILE A 173 -19.17 5.78 10.48
CA ILE A 173 -18.16 4.79 10.07
C ILE A 173 -17.49 5.22 8.76
N TYR A 174 -18.28 5.66 7.76
CA TYR A 174 -17.75 6.12 6.49
C TYR A 174 -16.92 7.39 6.63
N LEU A 175 -17.26 8.33 7.53
CA LEU A 175 -16.40 9.46 7.85
C LEU A 175 -15.04 9.02 8.38
N PHE A 176 -15.03 8.12 9.36
CA PHE A 176 -13.78 7.61 9.94
C PHE A 176 -12.91 6.89 8.89
N ILE A 177 -13.53 6.03 8.08
CA ILE A 177 -12.85 5.29 7.01
C ILE A 177 -12.29 6.25 5.96
N TRP A 178 -13.05 7.28 5.54
CA TRP A 178 -12.63 8.25 4.54
C TRP A 178 -11.35 8.99 4.96
N TRP A 179 -11.29 9.49 6.19
CA TRP A 179 -10.09 10.12 6.75
C TRP A 179 -8.93 9.13 6.88
N GLY A 180 -9.21 7.89 7.26
CA GLY A 180 -8.20 6.82 7.30
C GLY A 180 -7.57 6.54 5.94
N PHE A 181 -8.38 6.40 4.88
CA PHE A 181 -7.88 6.21 3.52
C PHE A 181 -7.07 7.40 3.02
N LEU A 182 -7.49 8.62 3.31
CA LEU A 182 -6.75 9.82 2.96
C LEU A 182 -5.35 9.81 3.61
N LEU A 183 -5.26 9.49 4.89
CA LEU A 183 -3.99 9.39 5.62
C LEU A 183 -3.09 8.29 5.02
N VAL A 184 -3.61 7.08 4.81
CA VAL A 184 -2.85 5.97 4.24
C VAL A 184 -2.37 6.31 2.83
N SER A 185 -3.19 6.99 2.02
CA SER A 185 -2.82 7.45 0.68
C SER A 185 -1.64 8.43 0.72
N ILE A 186 -1.68 9.43 1.62
CA ILE A 186 -0.61 10.41 1.79
C ILE A 186 0.70 9.73 2.23
N LEU A 187 0.65 8.86 3.24
CA LEU A 187 1.83 8.13 3.71
C LEU A 187 2.43 7.24 2.60
N THR A 188 1.58 6.55 1.85
CA THR A 188 2.02 5.67 0.75
C THR A 188 2.64 6.48 -0.39
N PHE A 189 2.09 7.65 -0.69
CA PHE A 189 2.64 8.57 -1.69
C PHE A 189 4.05 9.04 -1.32
N PHE A 190 4.26 9.52 -0.09
CA PHE A 190 5.58 9.93 0.38
C PHE A 190 6.56 8.76 0.43
N ASN A 191 6.10 7.57 0.86
CA ASN A 191 6.93 6.37 0.88
C ASN A 191 7.40 6.00 -0.53
N PHE A 192 6.49 5.97 -1.50
CA PHE A 192 6.83 5.71 -2.90
C PHE A 192 7.85 6.73 -3.44
N TRP A 193 7.61 8.02 -3.21
CA TRP A 193 8.49 9.07 -3.69
C TRP A 193 9.88 9.01 -3.06
N TYR A 194 9.97 8.73 -1.76
CA TYR A 194 11.23 8.52 -1.06
C TYR A 194 12.04 7.39 -1.72
N TYR A 195 11.44 6.21 -1.93
CA TYR A 195 12.15 5.09 -2.56
C TYR A 195 12.49 5.34 -4.02
N LEU A 196 11.64 6.06 -4.76
CA LEU A 196 11.93 6.46 -6.14
C LEU A 196 13.14 7.40 -6.21
N LEU A 197 13.18 8.43 -5.35
CA LEU A 197 14.32 9.35 -5.25
C LEU A 197 15.60 8.63 -4.80
N VAL A 198 15.48 7.75 -3.81
CA VAL A 198 16.59 6.91 -3.34
C VAL A 198 17.08 6.02 -4.47
N LEU A 199 16.22 5.38 -5.28
CA LEU A 199 16.64 4.56 -6.43
C LEU A 199 17.41 5.38 -7.48
N ILE A 200 16.95 6.60 -7.77
CA ILE A 200 17.59 7.49 -8.75
C ILE A 200 18.93 8.01 -8.22
N CYS A 201 19.04 8.30 -6.93
CA CYS A 201 20.24 8.86 -6.28
C CYS A 201 21.25 7.80 -5.79
N LEU A 202 20.79 6.58 -5.49
CA LEU A 202 21.55 5.41 -5.03
C LEU A 202 22.83 5.12 -5.80
N PRO A 203 22.84 5.17 -7.15
CA PRO A 203 24.07 4.88 -7.88
C PRO A 203 25.17 5.93 -7.60
N CYS A 204 24.85 7.16 -7.16
CA CYS A 204 25.85 8.14 -6.70
C CYS A 204 26.37 7.85 -5.28
N THR A 205 25.52 7.36 -4.37
CA THR A 205 25.88 7.19 -2.94
C THR A 205 26.59 5.88 -2.64
N GLN A 206 26.20 4.77 -3.29
CA GLN A 206 26.85 3.47 -3.05
C GLN A 206 28.34 3.47 -3.42
N GLU A 207 28.72 4.16 -4.50
CA GLU A 207 30.11 4.21 -4.93
C GLU A 207 31.00 4.92 -3.90
N ASN A 208 30.48 5.95 -3.23
CA ASN A 208 31.19 6.66 -2.17
C ASN A 208 31.26 5.85 -0.86
N SER A 209 30.17 5.18 -0.48
CA SER A 209 30.15 4.36 0.75
C SER A 209 31.05 3.12 0.66
N VAL A 210 31.05 2.42 -0.49
CA VAL A 210 31.93 1.26 -0.69
C VAL A 210 33.40 1.67 -0.77
N ARG A 211 33.71 2.81 -1.41
CA ARG A 211 35.07 3.37 -1.41
C ARG A 211 35.55 3.79 -0.03
N HIS A 212 34.64 4.22 0.86
CA HIS A 212 34.99 4.54 2.25
C HIS A 212 35.28 3.29 3.08
N LEU A 213 34.54 2.20 2.86
CA LEU A 213 34.74 0.92 3.56
C LEU A 213 35.98 0.15 3.07
N LEU A 214 36.38 0.31 1.81
CA LEU A 214 37.58 -0.35 1.24
C LEU A 214 38.89 0.43 1.48
N LYS A 215 38.82 1.67 1.98
CA LYS A 215 39.99 2.48 2.36
C LYS A 215 40.44 2.24 3.81
N GLN A 216 39.70 1.44 4.55
CA GLN A 216 39.93 1.13 5.96
C GLN A 216 40.34 -0.33 6.08
#